data_AF-A0A9E4K2B9-F1
#
_entry.id   AF-A0A9E4K2B9-F1
#
_cell.length_a   1.000
_cell.length_b   1.000
_cell.length_c   1.000
_cell.angle_alpha   90.00
_cell.angle_beta   90.00
_cell.angle_gamma   90.00
#
_symmetry.space_group_name_H-M   'P 1'
#
loop_
_entity.id
_entity.type
_entity.pdbx_description
1 polymer ?
#
loop_
_entity_poly.entity_id
_entity_poly.type
_entity_poly.pdbx_seq_one_letter_code
_entity_poly.pdbx_strand_id
1 'polypeptide(L)'
;MRSIDNIREYRKTIYSIAEFLISNENAVSEFSTVLEWSDLEYIPTWLLWDKNDINNLILTAGTIFLLPSIRIWIDGKKIQEVRELIGKELFDLIMETTKIDNNQTKTLDLDHIEESLLSAGSAVIVSSSNMRIRPWITNVIPKPKGKLDFELANEIMKHTIFVINQNQFKKSMV
;
A
#
# COMPACT_ATOMS: atom_id res chain seq x y z
N MET A 1 1.66 -14.63 23.71
CA MET A 1 2.05 -16.02 23.42
C MET A 1 1.61 -16.33 21.99
N ARG A 2 2.51 -16.37 21.01
CA ARG A 2 2.16 -16.68 19.60
C ARG A 2 1.90 -18.19 19.50
N SER A 3 0.79 -18.63 18.91
CA SER A 3 0.48 -20.06 18.73
C SER A 3 1.52 -20.72 17.82
N ILE A 4 1.73 -22.03 17.96
CA ILE A 4 2.72 -22.80 17.19
C ILE A 4 2.48 -22.67 15.67
N ASP A 5 1.23 -22.67 15.23
CA ASP A 5 0.86 -22.47 13.82
C ASP A 5 1.29 -21.10 13.30
N ASN A 6 1.17 -20.07 14.15
CA ASN A 6 1.56 -18.71 13.83
C ASN A 6 3.09 -18.57 13.67
N ILE A 7 3.88 -19.38 14.40
CA ILE A 7 5.34 -19.42 14.26
C ILE A 7 5.74 -20.10 12.93
N ARG A 8 5.04 -21.16 12.53
CA ARG A 8 5.33 -21.88 11.28
C ARG A 8 5.01 -21.02 10.05
N GLU A 9 3.84 -20.39 10.03
CA GLU A 9 3.44 -19.44 8.97
C GLU A 9 4.45 -18.29 8.87
N TYR A 10 4.79 -17.70 10.01
CA TYR A 10 5.80 -16.64 10.07
C TYR A 10 7.15 -17.05 9.45
N ARG A 11 7.67 -18.24 9.81
CA ARG A 11 8.93 -18.75 9.24
C ARG A 11 8.84 -19.00 7.74
N LYS A 12 7.71 -19.50 7.23
CA LYS A 12 7.50 -19.65 5.78
C LYS A 12 7.58 -18.31 5.07
N THR A 13 6.93 -17.27 5.61
CA THR A 13 6.98 -15.92 5.03
C THR A 13 8.39 -15.38 4.95
N ILE A 14 9.17 -15.48 6.03
CA ILE A 14 10.58 -15.05 6.06
C ILE A 14 11.40 -15.83 5.03
N TYR A 15 11.20 -17.15 4.94
CA TYR A 15 11.88 -17.99 3.98
C TYR A 15 11.55 -17.61 2.53
N SER A 16 10.28 -17.35 2.21
CA SER A 16 9.86 -16.92 0.87
C SER A 16 10.43 -15.53 0.50
N ILE A 17 10.51 -14.60 1.45
CA ILE A 17 11.21 -13.33 1.25
C ILE A 17 12.69 -13.57 0.93
N ALA A 18 13.36 -14.43 1.70
CA ALA A 18 14.77 -14.76 1.49
C ALA A 18 15.01 -15.41 0.11
N GLU A 19 14.19 -16.38 -0.30
CA GLU A 19 14.28 -17.02 -1.62
C GLU A 19 14.08 -16.02 -2.75
N PHE A 20 13.10 -15.13 -2.63
CA PHE A 20 12.87 -14.08 -3.63
C PHE A 20 14.09 -13.17 -3.77
N LEU A 21 14.69 -12.77 -2.64
CA LEU A 21 15.88 -11.92 -2.65
C LEU A 21 17.07 -12.63 -3.32
N ILE A 22 17.34 -13.89 -2.96
CA ILE A 22 18.43 -14.67 -3.55
C ILE A 22 18.24 -14.84 -5.07
N SER A 23 16.99 -15.01 -5.51
CA SER A 23 16.66 -15.23 -6.92
C SER A 23 16.71 -13.94 -7.76
N ASN A 24 16.73 -12.76 -7.13
CA ASN A 24 16.85 -11.46 -7.78
C ASN A 24 18.22 -10.84 -7.51
N GLU A 25 19.18 -10.99 -8.43
CA GLU A 25 20.52 -10.39 -8.31
C GLU A 25 20.48 -8.87 -8.04
N ASN A 26 19.51 -8.17 -8.63
CA ASN A 26 19.30 -6.74 -8.38
C ASN A 26 18.91 -6.46 -6.93
N ALA A 27 18.07 -7.30 -6.32
CA ALA A 27 17.67 -7.14 -4.92
C ALA A 27 18.89 -7.31 -4.01
N VAL A 28 19.70 -8.37 -4.21
CA VAL A 28 20.93 -8.59 -3.41
C VAL A 28 21.93 -7.44 -3.58
N SER A 29 22.07 -6.89 -4.79
CA SER A 29 22.97 -5.77 -5.07
C SER A 29 22.53 -4.45 -4.43
N GLU A 30 21.21 -4.17 -4.36
CA GLU A 30 20.65 -3.00 -3.68
C GLU A 30 20.80 -3.10 -2.15
N PHE A 31 20.91 -4.31 -1.61
CA PHE A 31 21.13 -4.58 -0.18
C PHE A 31 22.60 -4.70 0.23
N SER A 32 23.53 -4.49 -0.70
CA SER A 32 24.93 -4.87 -0.52
C SER A 32 25.51 -4.27 0.76
N THR A 33 25.73 -5.16 1.75
CA THR A 33 26.43 -5.03 3.05
C THR A 33 25.64 -4.67 4.31
N VAL A 34 24.33 -4.33 4.27
CA VAL A 34 23.64 -3.78 5.47
C VAL A 34 22.48 -4.64 6.00
N LEU A 35 21.95 -5.58 5.20
CA LEU A 35 20.72 -6.29 5.58
C LEU A 35 20.99 -7.50 6.49
N GLU A 36 20.45 -7.46 7.71
CA GLU A 36 20.50 -8.55 8.68
C GLU A 36 19.30 -9.50 8.49
N TRP A 37 19.41 -10.75 8.93
CA TRP A 37 18.28 -11.70 8.89
C TRP A 37 17.02 -11.18 9.61
N SER A 38 17.21 -10.39 10.67
CA SER A 38 16.12 -9.71 11.39
C SER A 38 15.41 -8.64 10.56
N ASP A 39 16.05 -8.11 9.51
CA ASP A 39 15.43 -7.08 8.66
C ASP A 39 14.39 -7.67 7.71
N LEU A 40 14.49 -8.98 7.42
CA LEU A 40 13.47 -9.71 6.65
C LEU A 40 12.11 -9.69 7.35
N GLU A 41 12.09 -9.52 8.68
CA GLU A 41 10.85 -9.41 9.45
C GLU A 41 10.09 -8.13 9.17
N TYR A 42 10.78 -7.10 8.66
CA TYR A 42 10.18 -5.81 8.35
C TYR A 42 9.76 -5.68 6.89
N ILE A 43 10.28 -6.54 6.00
CA ILE A 43 9.92 -6.53 4.57
C ILE A 43 8.45 -6.92 4.42
N PRO A 44 7.60 -6.01 3.90
CA PRO A 44 6.21 -6.32 3.64
C PRO A 44 6.11 -7.31 2.47
N THR A 45 5.23 -8.29 2.58
CA THR A 45 5.04 -9.30 1.53
C THR A 45 4.54 -8.72 0.21
N TRP A 46 3.84 -7.58 0.23
CA TRP A 46 3.39 -6.89 -0.99
C TRP A 46 4.54 -6.39 -1.85
N LEU A 47 5.74 -6.23 -1.28
CA LEU A 47 6.93 -5.82 -2.00
C LEU A 47 7.44 -6.92 -2.96
N LEU A 48 6.93 -8.14 -2.79
CA LEU A 48 7.17 -9.30 -3.65
C LEU A 48 6.12 -9.42 -4.78
N TRP A 49 5.09 -8.57 -4.79
CA TRP A 49 4.07 -8.60 -5.83
C TRP A 49 4.60 -8.04 -7.15
N ASP A 50 3.87 -8.26 -8.23
CA ASP A 50 4.24 -7.66 -9.51
C ASP A 50 4.05 -6.14 -9.51
N LYS A 51 4.61 -5.46 -10.53
CA LYS A 51 4.55 -4.00 -10.61
C LYS A 51 3.12 -3.45 -10.70
N ASN A 52 2.20 -4.19 -11.32
CA ASN A 52 0.82 -3.75 -11.48
C ASN A 52 0.07 -3.84 -10.15
N ASP A 53 0.29 -4.91 -9.39
CA ASP A 53 -0.26 -5.10 -8.06
C ASP A 53 0.30 -4.08 -7.06
N ILE A 54 1.60 -3.77 -7.14
CA ILE A 54 2.22 -2.70 -6.37
C ILE A 54 1.60 -1.35 -6.74
N ASN A 55 1.40 -1.06 -8.04
CA ASN A 55 0.76 0.17 -8.47
C ASN A 55 -0.68 0.28 -7.95
N ASN A 56 -1.44 -0.81 -8.03
CA ASN A 56 -2.79 -0.88 -7.53
C ASN A 56 -2.84 -0.68 -6.00
N LEU A 57 -1.88 -1.25 -5.26
CA LEU A 57 -1.71 -1.01 -3.82
C LEU A 57 -1.47 0.47 -3.52
N ILE A 58 -0.57 1.12 -4.25
CA ILE A 58 -0.25 2.55 -4.08
C ILE A 58 -1.51 3.39 -4.34
N LEU A 59 -2.19 3.17 -5.47
CA LEU A 59 -3.41 3.90 -5.81
C LEU A 59 -4.50 3.71 -4.75
N THR A 60 -4.71 2.47 -4.29
CA THR A 60 -5.69 2.14 -3.24
C THR A 60 -5.38 2.87 -1.94
N ALA A 61 -4.12 2.87 -1.50
CA ALA A 61 -3.69 3.59 -0.31
C ALA A 61 -3.91 5.11 -0.46
N GLY A 62 -3.61 5.65 -1.65
CA GLY A 62 -3.86 7.04 -1.99
C GLY A 62 -5.35 7.39 -1.96
N THR A 63 -6.20 6.54 -2.53
CA THR A 63 -7.66 6.73 -2.53
C THR A 63 -8.23 6.69 -1.12
N ILE A 64 -7.83 5.72 -0.29
CA ILE A 64 -8.27 5.64 1.11
C ILE A 64 -7.86 6.90 1.86
N PHE A 65 -6.60 7.33 1.72
CA PHE A 65 -6.11 8.51 2.40
C PHE A 65 -6.84 9.79 1.99
N LEU A 66 -7.15 9.92 0.70
CA LEU A 66 -7.81 11.09 0.13
C LEU A 66 -9.34 10.97 0.10
N LEU A 67 -9.89 9.88 0.63
CA LEU A 67 -11.31 9.57 0.60
C LEU A 67 -12.19 10.68 1.19
N PRO A 68 -11.82 11.35 2.31
CA PRO A 68 -12.57 12.49 2.82
C PRO A 68 -12.78 13.60 1.78
N SER A 69 -11.74 13.89 0.99
CA SER A 69 -11.78 14.90 -0.06
C SER A 69 -12.57 14.43 -1.29
N ILE A 70 -12.42 13.16 -1.67
CA ILE A 70 -13.15 12.56 -2.80
C ILE A 70 -14.66 12.55 -2.52
N ARG A 71 -15.07 12.25 -1.27
CA ARG A 71 -16.49 12.18 -0.88
C ARG A 71 -17.25 13.50 -0.98
N ILE A 72 -16.55 14.63 -0.88
CA ILE A 72 -17.17 15.97 -0.96
C ILE A 72 -17.13 16.55 -2.37
N TRP A 73 -16.57 15.84 -3.35
CA TRP A 73 -16.57 16.29 -4.73
C TRP A 73 -17.98 16.30 -5.31
N ILE A 74 -18.33 17.42 -5.95
CA ILE A 74 -19.59 17.57 -6.69
C ILE A 74 -19.41 17.07 -8.14
N ASP A 75 -18.17 17.08 -8.65
CA ASP A 75 -17.85 16.67 -10.01
C ASP A 75 -17.81 15.13 -10.15
N GLY A 76 -18.92 14.57 -10.61
CA GLY A 76 -19.05 13.13 -10.85
C GLY A 76 -18.05 12.56 -11.85
N LYS A 77 -17.49 13.37 -12.77
CA LYS A 77 -16.47 12.90 -13.71
C LYS A 77 -15.17 12.54 -12.98
N LYS A 78 -14.76 13.37 -12.02
CA LYS A 78 -13.55 13.14 -11.21
C LYS A 78 -13.69 11.92 -10.30
N ILE A 79 -14.88 11.72 -9.73
CA ILE A 79 -15.18 10.50 -8.95
C ILE A 79 -15.08 9.26 -9.85
N GLN A 80 -15.64 9.33 -11.06
CA GLN A 80 -15.60 8.24 -12.02
C GLN A 80 -14.17 7.94 -12.49
N GLU A 81 -13.32 8.95 -12.67
CA GLU A 81 -11.90 8.79 -12.99
C GLU A 81 -11.16 8.00 -11.89
N VAL A 82 -11.34 8.37 -10.61
CA VAL A 82 -10.75 7.60 -9.49
C VAL A 82 -11.24 6.15 -9.50
N ARG A 83 -12.54 5.95 -9.75
CA ARG A 83 -13.16 4.62 -9.82
C ARG A 83 -12.58 3.75 -10.94
N GLU A 84 -12.24 4.35 -12.08
CA GLU A 84 -11.61 3.65 -13.20
C GLU A 84 -10.15 3.30 -12.91
N LEU A 85 -9.39 4.20 -12.29
CA LEU A 85 -7.98 3.99 -11.94
C LEU A 85 -7.76 2.80 -11.01
N ILE A 86 -8.61 2.62 -9.98
CA ILE A 86 -8.45 1.54 -9.00
C ILE A 86 -9.35 0.33 -9.25
N GLY A 87 -10.27 0.46 -10.20
CA GLY A 87 -11.30 -0.53 -10.49
C GLY A 87 -12.56 -0.37 -9.65
N LYS A 88 -13.69 -0.52 -10.33
CA LYS A 88 -15.05 -0.33 -9.79
C LYS A 88 -15.30 -1.07 -8.48
N GLU A 89 -15.02 -2.37 -8.43
CA GLU A 89 -15.30 -3.21 -7.27
C GLU A 89 -14.51 -2.77 -6.03
N LEU A 90 -13.24 -2.39 -6.24
CA LEU A 90 -12.36 -1.96 -5.17
C LEU A 90 -12.80 -0.59 -4.64
N PHE A 91 -13.14 0.33 -5.55
CA PHE A 91 -13.67 1.65 -5.18
C PHE A 91 -14.97 1.55 -4.39
N ASP A 92 -15.91 0.74 -4.85
CA ASP A 92 -17.19 0.54 -4.17
C ASP A 92 -16.95 -0.06 -2.76
N LEU A 93 -16.04 -1.03 -2.63
CA LEU A 93 -15.65 -1.61 -1.34
C LEU A 93 -14.99 -0.59 -0.40
N ILE A 94 -14.10 0.29 -0.91
CA ILE A 94 -13.51 1.37 -0.13
C ILE A 94 -14.60 2.30 0.39
N MET A 95 -15.55 2.69 -0.46
CA MET A 95 -16.63 3.60 -0.09
C MET A 95 -17.52 3.03 1.02
N GLU A 96 -17.80 1.73 0.98
CA GLU A 96 -18.62 1.01 1.97
C GLU A 96 -17.90 0.79 3.31
N THR A 97 -16.62 0.41 3.27
CA THR A 97 -15.90 -0.09 4.46
C THR A 97 -15.10 0.99 5.19
N THR A 98 -14.73 2.07 4.50
CA THR A 98 -13.81 3.05 5.04
C THR A 98 -14.56 4.13 5.83
N LYS A 99 -14.33 4.17 7.13
CA LYS A 99 -14.86 5.20 8.04
C LYS A 99 -13.74 6.15 8.48
N ILE A 100 -13.25 6.98 7.55
CA ILE A 100 -12.26 8.02 7.87
C ILE A 100 -13.01 9.30 8.28
N ASP A 101 -12.49 9.97 9.31
CA ASP A 101 -13.00 11.25 9.79
C ASP A 101 -12.80 12.35 8.73
N ASN A 102 -13.87 13.07 8.38
CA ASN A 102 -13.87 14.14 7.39
C ASN A 102 -13.04 15.37 7.81
N ASN A 103 -12.67 15.46 9.10
CA ASN A 103 -11.83 16.53 9.64
C ASN A 103 -10.39 16.52 9.10
N GLN A 104 -9.97 15.46 8.41
CA GLN A 104 -8.64 15.34 7.80
C GLN A 104 -8.66 15.62 6.28
N THR A 105 -9.51 16.53 5.84
CA THR A 105 -9.63 16.92 4.42
C THR A 105 -8.31 17.53 3.95
N LYS A 106 -7.60 16.84 3.05
CA LYS A 106 -6.41 17.37 2.37
C LYS A 106 -6.77 17.89 0.99
N THR A 107 -6.19 19.02 0.63
CA THR A 107 -6.31 19.58 -0.72
C THR A 107 -5.63 18.68 -1.73
N LEU A 108 -6.41 18.31 -2.74
CA LEU A 108 -6.03 17.49 -3.88
C LEU A 108 -5.84 18.40 -5.09
N ASP A 109 -4.79 18.15 -5.86
CA ASP A 109 -4.69 18.75 -7.19
C ASP A 109 -5.62 17.98 -8.12
N LEU A 110 -6.70 18.65 -8.55
CA LEU A 110 -7.76 18.00 -9.32
C LEU A 110 -7.45 17.87 -10.81
N ASP A 111 -6.36 18.47 -11.27
CA ASP A 111 -5.97 18.46 -12.68
C ASP A 111 -5.08 17.24 -13.01
N HIS A 112 -4.53 16.59 -11.98
CA HIS A 112 -3.66 15.40 -12.09
C HIS A 112 -4.06 14.37 -11.03
N ILE A 113 -5.22 13.73 -11.20
CA ILE A 113 -5.80 12.83 -10.19
C ILE A 113 -4.91 11.61 -9.95
N GLU A 114 -4.49 10.91 -11.01
CA GLU A 114 -3.66 9.71 -10.87
C GLU A 114 -2.34 10.02 -10.13
N GLU A 115 -1.61 11.04 -10.57
CA GLU A 115 -0.35 11.45 -9.91
C GLU A 115 -0.58 11.82 -8.45
N SER A 116 -1.68 12.51 -8.14
CA SER A 116 -2.04 12.87 -6.77
C SER A 116 -2.31 11.64 -5.89
N LEU A 117 -3.04 10.65 -6.42
CA LEU A 117 -3.28 9.37 -5.74
C LEU A 117 -1.98 8.61 -5.53
N LEU A 118 -1.13 8.52 -6.56
CA LEU A 118 0.15 7.82 -6.49
C LEU A 118 1.09 8.45 -5.45
N SER A 119 1.23 9.77 -5.47
CA SER A 119 2.05 10.49 -4.49
C SER A 119 1.50 10.38 -3.07
N ALA A 120 0.18 10.41 -2.90
CA ALA A 120 -0.49 10.23 -1.62
C ALA A 120 -0.29 8.82 -1.06
N GLY A 121 -0.53 7.78 -1.87
CA GLY A 121 -0.31 6.39 -1.50
C GLY A 121 1.15 6.11 -1.17
N SER A 122 2.07 6.69 -1.94
CA SER A 122 3.51 6.58 -1.66
C SER A 122 3.88 7.20 -0.31
N ALA A 123 3.26 8.33 0.05
CA ALA A 123 3.46 8.95 1.35
C ALA A 123 2.92 8.07 2.50
N VAL A 124 1.78 7.42 2.33
CA VAL A 124 1.24 6.44 3.30
C VAL A 124 2.20 5.26 3.47
N ILE A 125 2.68 4.68 2.37
CA ILE A 125 3.58 3.52 2.40
C ILE A 125 4.89 3.89 3.09
N VAL A 126 5.54 4.98 2.70
CA VAL A 126 6.82 5.39 3.31
C VAL A 126 6.65 5.75 4.79
N SER A 127 5.58 6.48 5.14
CA SER A 127 5.31 6.84 6.53
C SER A 127 5.04 5.63 7.40
N SER A 128 4.36 4.60 6.90
CA SER A 128 4.05 3.37 7.65
C SER A 128 5.22 2.35 7.70
N SER A 129 6.24 2.54 6.87
CA SER A 129 7.34 1.59 6.73
C SER A 129 8.45 1.77 7.76
N ASN A 130 9.08 0.66 8.15
CA ASN A 130 10.27 0.65 9.00
C ASN A 130 11.45 1.33 8.28
N MET A 131 12.17 2.20 8.99
CA MET A 131 13.30 2.95 8.45
C MET A 131 14.37 2.08 7.79
N ARG A 132 14.61 0.85 8.29
CA ARG A 132 15.64 -0.03 7.75
C ARG A 132 15.38 -0.47 6.30
N ILE A 133 14.12 -0.56 5.90
CA ILE A 133 13.72 -1.03 4.56
C ILE A 133 13.21 0.09 3.65
N ARG A 134 13.09 1.33 4.18
CA ARG A 134 12.61 2.49 3.41
C ARG A 134 13.38 2.73 2.11
N PRO A 135 14.73 2.61 2.05
CA PRO A 135 15.46 2.82 0.81
C PRO A 135 14.96 1.94 -0.33
N TRP A 136 14.65 0.68 -0.05
CA TRP A 136 14.14 -0.25 -1.05
C TRP A 136 12.71 0.12 -1.48
N ILE A 137 11.85 0.42 -0.51
CA ILE A 137 10.49 0.88 -0.79
C ILE A 137 10.49 2.12 -1.68
N THR A 138 11.38 3.09 -1.42
CA THR A 138 11.48 4.32 -2.23
C THR A 138 12.02 4.09 -3.64
N ASN A 139 12.65 2.95 -3.93
CA ASN A 139 13.08 2.60 -5.29
C ASN A 139 11.94 2.02 -6.13
N VAL A 140 10.93 1.41 -5.50
CA VAL A 140 9.84 0.72 -6.19
C VAL A 140 8.57 1.57 -6.32
N ILE A 141 8.41 2.61 -5.49
CA ILE A 141 7.22 3.47 -5.50
C ILE A 141 7.52 4.87 -6.06
N PRO A 142 6.50 5.59 -6.59
CA PRO A 142 6.63 6.98 -6.97
C PRO A 142 7.07 7.90 -5.82
N LYS A 143 7.55 9.10 -6.15
CA LYS A 143 7.95 10.07 -5.13
C LYS A 143 6.76 10.46 -4.24
N PRO A 144 6.87 10.34 -2.91
CA PRO A 144 5.82 10.74 -2.00
C PRO A 144 5.67 12.26 -1.97
N LYS A 145 4.42 12.75 -1.84
CA LYS A 145 4.15 14.18 -1.63
C LYS A 145 3.73 14.42 -0.18
N GLY A 146 4.66 14.98 0.59
CA GLY A 146 4.47 15.28 2.01
C GLY A 146 4.80 14.10 2.92
N LYS A 147 4.51 14.28 4.22
CA LYS A 147 4.75 13.28 5.27
C LYS A 147 3.45 13.11 6.07
N LEU A 148 3.13 11.86 6.39
CA LEU A 148 2.05 11.52 7.31
C LEU A 148 2.62 11.11 8.66
N ASP A 149 1.81 11.32 9.71
CA ASP A 149 2.03 10.69 11.00
C ASP A 149 2.06 9.15 10.85
N PHE A 150 2.92 8.49 11.64
CA PHE A 150 3.15 7.06 11.55
C PHE A 150 1.90 6.24 11.90
N GLU A 151 1.15 6.64 12.93
CA GLU A 151 -0.01 5.87 13.40
C GLU A 151 -1.11 5.89 12.34
N LEU A 152 -1.43 7.08 11.83
CA LEU A 152 -2.41 7.25 10.76
C LEU A 152 -1.98 6.49 9.49
N ALA A 153 -0.73 6.61 9.08
CA ALA A 153 -0.22 5.90 7.90
C ALA A 153 -0.33 4.39 8.06
N ASN A 154 -0.03 3.86 9.25
CA ASN A 154 -0.11 2.42 9.54
C ASN A 154 -1.56 1.92 9.55
N GLU A 155 -2.50 2.71 10.08
CA GLU A 155 -3.94 2.37 10.02
C GLU A 155 -4.45 2.33 8.58
N ILE A 156 -4.13 3.34 7.78
CA ILE A 156 -4.49 3.37 6.35
C ILE A 156 -3.88 2.17 5.63
N MET A 157 -2.60 1.86 5.89
CA MET A 157 -1.92 0.75 5.23
C MET A 157 -2.55 -0.61 5.57
N LYS A 158 -2.89 -0.85 6.85
CA LYS A 158 -3.60 -2.06 7.28
C LYS A 158 -4.96 -2.18 6.58
N HIS A 159 -5.70 -1.08 6.51
CA HIS A 159 -7.00 -1.06 5.84
C HIS A 159 -6.85 -1.30 4.33
N THR A 160 -5.81 -0.75 3.71
CA THR A 160 -5.49 -0.96 2.28
C THR A 160 -5.28 -2.44 1.99
N ILE A 161 -4.43 -3.12 2.76
CA ILE A 161 -4.16 -4.56 2.59
C ILE A 161 -5.43 -5.39 2.84
N PHE A 162 -6.21 -5.03 3.86
CA PHE A 162 -7.50 -5.68 4.12
C PHE A 162 -8.43 -5.59 2.91
N VAL A 163 -8.64 -4.39 2.36
CA VAL A 163 -9.56 -4.15 1.24
C VAL A 163 -9.10 -4.88 -0.03
N ILE A 164 -7.80 -4.88 -0.33
CA ILE A 164 -7.24 -5.60 -1.49
C ILE A 164 -7.47 -7.11 -1.36
N ASN A 165 -7.15 -7.68 -0.20
CA ASN A 165 -7.34 -9.12 0.03
C ASN A 165 -8.82 -9.52 -0.03
N GLN A 166 -9.72 -8.69 0.51
CA GLN A 166 -11.16 -8.92 0.39
C GLN A 166 -11.62 -8.89 -1.07
N ASN A 167 -11.11 -7.96 -1.87
CA ASN A 167 -11.44 -7.88 -3.28
C ASN A 167 -10.93 -9.10 -4.07
N GLN A 168 -9.70 -9.55 -3.82
CA GLN A 168 -9.15 -10.75 -4.43
C GLN A 168 -9.93 -12.01 -4.05
N PHE A 169 -10.34 -12.14 -2.78
CA PHE A 169 -11.16 -13.25 -2.31
C PHE A 169 -12.55 -13.28 -2.96
N LYS A 170 -13.18 -12.11 -3.13
CA LYS A 170 -14.46 -12.03 -3.87
C LYS A 170 -14.31 -12.51 -5.32
N LYS A 171 -13.21 -12.14 -5.98
CA LYS A 171 -12.94 -12.54 -7.37
C LYS A 171 -12.69 -14.03 -7.55
N SER A 172 -12.16 -14.74 -6.55
CA SER A 172 -11.92 -16.19 -6.64
C SER A 172 -13.16 -17.05 -6.40
N MET A 173 -14.26 -16.44 -5.94
CA MET A 173 -15.55 -17.11 -5.70
C MET A 173 -16.53 -17.01 -6.89
N VAL A 174 -16.17 -16.24 -7.92
CA VAL A 174 -16.94 -16.05 -9.16
C VAL A 174 -16.30 -16.86 -10.28
#